data_AF-A0A350QCL9-F1
#
_entry.id   AF-A0A350QCL9-F1
#
_cell.length_a   1.000
_cell.length_b   1.000
_cell.length_c   1.000
_cell.angle_alpha   90.00
_cell.angle_beta   90.00
_cell.angle_gamma   90.00
#
_symmetry.space_group_name_H-M   'P 1'
#
loop_
_entity.id
_entity.type
_entity.pdbx_description
1 polymer ?
#
loop_
_entity_poly.entity_id
_entity_poly.type
_entity_poly.pdbx_seq_one_letter_code
_entity_poly.pdbx_strand_id
1 'polypeptide(L)'
;MVDQVRSLWETWGVSCVIVLGGSGDYLDVADTVVAMNEFRPADVTADSRRIASELPTGRRDEAPRPIGAFGTRLPDPTSVDPSTPRREAEIKVFKEQSLVFGTETIALSAVAQLVSRAQTLAVGRGLLLARTRFMDGQRSVSEILNLVAQTIEEGGLDVLDDRLVGDLAQFRPMELAAALNRLRTLEVSSEEVGPPEAATTDAMHKDATGAGF
;
A
#
# COMPACT_ATOMS: atom_id res chain seq x y z
N MET A 1 -11.85 8.70 -8.54
CA MET A 1 -10.99 8.80 -7.33
C MET A 1 -11.61 9.78 -6.33
N VAL A 2 -11.95 11.00 -6.76
CA VAL A 2 -12.72 11.98 -5.95
C VAL A 2 -13.96 11.37 -5.29
N ASP A 3 -14.74 10.55 -5.99
CA ASP A 3 -15.93 9.89 -5.43
C ASP A 3 -15.64 8.86 -4.32
N GLN A 4 -14.44 8.26 -4.34
CA GLN A 4 -14.07 7.14 -3.46
C GLN A 4 -13.19 7.58 -2.29
N VAL A 5 -12.53 8.74 -2.38
CA VAL A 5 -11.55 9.20 -1.37
C VAL A 5 -12.20 9.37 0.01
N ARG A 6 -13.44 9.86 0.04
CA ARG A 6 -14.20 10.01 1.29
C ARG A 6 -14.57 8.65 1.87
N SER A 7 -15.02 7.71 1.04
CA SER A 7 -15.36 6.36 1.50
C SER A 7 -14.14 5.56 1.97
N LEU A 8 -12.96 5.78 1.38
CA LEU A 8 -11.70 5.17 1.88
C LEU A 8 -11.39 5.59 3.32
N TRP A 9 -11.63 6.86 3.64
CA TRP A 9 -11.46 7.35 5.00
C TRP A 9 -12.57 6.86 5.94
N GLU A 10 -13.85 7.01 5.55
CA GLU A 10 -15.00 6.65 6.39
C GLU A 10 -15.09 5.14 6.67
N THR A 11 -14.82 4.30 5.65
CA THR A 11 -14.97 2.85 5.76
C THR A 11 -13.70 2.14 6.22
N TRP A 12 -12.52 2.62 5.78
CA TRP A 12 -11.24 1.92 6.01
C TRP A 12 -10.21 2.73 6.80
N GLY A 13 -10.53 3.96 7.22
CA GLY A 13 -9.61 4.83 7.96
C GLY A 13 -8.40 5.30 7.14
N VAL A 14 -8.44 5.15 5.80
CA VAL A 14 -7.31 5.48 4.93
C VAL A 14 -7.31 6.97 4.62
N SER A 15 -6.32 7.68 5.16
CA SER A 15 -6.09 9.10 4.85
C SER A 15 -5.37 9.26 3.50
N CYS A 16 -5.73 10.30 2.76
CA CYS A 16 -5.15 10.59 1.44
C CYS A 16 -4.53 11.99 1.41
N VAL A 17 -3.29 12.09 0.90
CA VAL A 17 -2.62 13.36 0.59
C VAL A 17 -2.44 13.44 -0.92
N ILE A 18 -3.01 14.47 -1.55
CA ILE A 18 -3.07 14.61 -3.00
C ILE A 18 -2.51 15.97 -3.40
N VAL A 19 -1.57 15.99 -4.35
CA VAL A 19 -1.09 17.24 -4.98
C VAL A 19 -1.98 17.54 -6.17
N LEU A 20 -2.59 18.73 -6.18
CA LEU A 20 -3.51 19.19 -7.22
C LEU A 20 -2.93 20.43 -7.90
N GLY A 21 -3.09 20.54 -9.22
CA GLY A 21 -2.59 21.67 -10.01
C GLY A 21 -3.59 22.31 -10.97
N GLY A 22 -4.76 21.70 -11.22
CA GLY A 22 -5.70 22.18 -12.23
C GLY A 22 -7.16 21.78 -12.09
N SER A 23 -7.54 21.04 -11.04
CA SER A 23 -8.93 20.69 -10.73
C SER A 23 -9.24 21.07 -9.28
N GLY A 24 -10.35 21.79 -9.09
CA GLY A 24 -10.90 22.12 -7.78
C GLY A 24 -11.86 21.06 -7.24
N ASP A 25 -12.00 19.93 -7.93
CA ASP A 25 -13.03 18.91 -7.63
C ASP A 25 -12.79 18.17 -6.33
N TYR A 26 -11.64 18.36 -5.67
CA TYR A 26 -11.35 17.79 -4.35
C TYR A 26 -11.55 18.80 -3.22
N LEU A 27 -11.79 20.08 -3.52
CA LEU A 27 -11.96 21.11 -2.48
C LEU A 27 -13.24 20.89 -1.68
N ASP A 28 -14.26 20.27 -2.29
CA ASP A 28 -15.53 19.89 -1.67
C ASP A 28 -15.38 18.74 -0.65
N VAL A 29 -14.46 17.81 -0.91
CA VAL A 29 -14.22 16.63 -0.09
C VAL A 29 -12.90 16.68 0.69
N ALA A 30 -12.17 17.79 0.70
CA ALA A 30 -10.91 17.90 1.45
C ALA A 30 -11.13 18.35 2.90
N ASP A 31 -10.52 17.64 3.85
CA ASP A 31 -10.52 18.04 5.25
C ASP A 31 -9.55 19.21 5.52
N THR A 32 -8.43 19.23 4.78
CA THR A 32 -7.38 20.26 4.86
C THR A 32 -6.87 20.58 3.46
N VAL A 33 -6.69 21.88 3.16
CA VAL A 33 -6.14 22.35 1.90
C VAL A 33 -4.92 23.23 2.18
N VAL A 34 -3.76 22.79 1.70
CA VAL A 34 -2.50 23.55 1.80
C VAL A 34 -2.13 24.07 0.42
N ALA A 35 -2.08 25.39 0.29
CA ALA A 35 -1.55 26.04 -0.91
C ALA A 35 -0.04 26.21 -0.77
N MET A 36 0.69 25.96 -1.85
CA MET A 36 2.11 26.27 -1.96
C MET A 36 2.28 27.50 -2.86
N ASN A 37 2.77 28.60 -2.31
CA ASN A 37 3.12 29.81 -3.07
C ASN A 37 4.56 30.20 -2.79
N GLU A 38 5.39 30.37 -3.83
CA GLU A 38 6.82 30.68 -3.69
C GLU A 38 7.55 29.76 -2.68
N PHE A 39 7.23 28.45 -2.72
CA PHE A 39 7.72 27.43 -1.79
C PHE A 39 7.34 27.65 -0.32
N ARG A 40 6.34 28.49 -0.04
CA ARG A 40 5.77 28.70 1.29
C ARG A 40 4.40 28.04 1.40
N PRO A 41 4.19 27.15 2.38
CA PRO A 41 2.88 26.56 2.64
C PRO A 41 1.97 27.57 3.34
N ALA A 42 0.70 27.59 2.97
CA ALA A 42 -0.36 28.30 3.68
C ALA A 42 -1.59 27.39 3.80
N ASP A 43 -2.19 27.35 5.00
CA ASP A 43 -3.49 26.71 5.19
C ASP A 43 -4.57 27.62 4.57
N VAL A 44 -5.21 27.12 3.52
CA VAL A 44 -6.29 27.80 2.79
C VAL A 44 -7.59 27.02 2.90
N THR A 45 -7.74 26.18 3.93
CA THR A 45 -8.91 25.31 4.12
C THR A 45 -10.21 26.12 4.19
N ALA A 46 -10.22 27.22 4.95
CA ALA A 46 -11.41 28.07 5.10
C ALA A 46 -11.82 28.72 3.77
N ASP A 47 -10.85 29.30 3.05
CA ASP A 47 -11.09 29.90 1.73
C ASP A 47 -11.54 28.86 0.70
N SER A 48 -10.96 27.66 0.73
CA SER A 48 -11.34 26.56 -0.15
C SER A 48 -12.78 26.11 0.06
N ARG A 49 -13.22 25.98 1.33
CA ARG A 49 -14.62 25.67 1.67
C ARG A 49 -15.57 26.76 1.21
N ARG A 50 -15.19 28.04 1.37
CA ARG A 50 -15.97 29.17 0.88
C ARG A 50 -16.16 29.08 -0.65
N ILE A 51 -15.06 28.89 -1.39
CA ILE A 51 -15.10 28.78 -2.85
C ILE A 51 -15.94 27.57 -3.29
N ALA A 52 -15.78 26.40 -2.67
CA ALA A 52 -16.55 25.21 -3.00
C ALA A 52 -18.07 25.42 -2.76
N SER A 53 -18.45 26.24 -1.78
CA SER A 53 -19.85 26.61 -1.53
C SER A 53 -20.41 27.64 -2.52
N GLU A 54 -19.58 28.58 -2.99
CA GLU A 54 -19.96 29.63 -3.95
C GLU A 54 -20.04 29.09 -5.38
N LEU A 55 -19.22 28.08 -5.71
CA LEU A 55 -19.09 27.49 -7.03
C LEU A 55 -19.25 25.96 -6.96
N PRO A 56 -20.49 25.45 -6.81
CA PRO A 56 -20.73 24.02 -6.79
C PRO A 56 -20.31 23.39 -8.12
N THR A 57 -19.53 22.31 -8.05
CA THR A 57 -19.02 21.60 -9.23
C THR A 57 -20.13 20.87 -10.01
N GLY A 58 -21.33 20.74 -9.43
CA GLY A 58 -22.45 19.99 -10.04
C GLY A 58 -22.17 18.49 -10.16
N ARG A 59 -21.12 18.00 -9.49
CA ARG A 59 -20.65 16.63 -9.55
C ARG A 59 -21.73 15.69 -8.99
N ARG A 60 -21.99 14.60 -9.71
CA ARG A 60 -22.80 13.49 -9.20
C ARG A 60 -21.83 12.47 -8.62
N ASP A 61 -22.17 11.91 -7.47
CA ASP A 61 -21.40 10.79 -6.94
C ASP A 61 -21.67 9.55 -7.81
N GLU A 62 -20.65 9.15 -8.55
CA GLU A 62 -20.70 8.03 -9.49
C GLU A 62 -20.20 6.72 -8.86
N ALA A 63 -19.51 6.81 -7.72
CA ALA A 63 -19.01 5.64 -7.04
C ALA A 63 -20.06 4.99 -6.12
N PRO A 64 -20.17 3.65 -6.14
CA PRO A 64 -20.92 2.93 -5.12
C PRO A 64 -20.29 3.17 -3.75
N ARG A 65 -21.14 3.51 -2.78
CA ARG A 65 -20.78 3.66 -1.36
C ARG A 65 -21.62 2.70 -0.50
N PRO A 66 -21.03 2.10 0.55
CA PRO A 66 -19.62 2.21 0.93
C PRO A 66 -18.70 1.48 -0.07
N ILE A 67 -17.43 1.87 -0.12
CA ILE A 67 -16.42 1.14 -0.88
C ILE A 67 -16.40 -0.31 -0.38
N GLY A 68 -16.55 -1.23 -1.33
CA GLY A 68 -16.69 -2.65 -1.05
C GLY A 68 -15.46 -3.25 -0.39
N ALA A 69 -15.64 -4.52 -0.01
CA ALA A 69 -14.61 -5.38 0.49
C ALA A 69 -13.49 -5.63 -0.53
N PHE A 70 -12.24 -5.78 -0.06
CA PHE A 70 -11.12 -6.15 -0.91
C PHE A 70 -10.99 -7.67 -0.95
N GLY A 71 -10.86 -8.24 -2.16
CA GLY A 71 -10.61 -9.67 -2.32
C GLY A 71 -9.26 -10.09 -1.71
N THR A 72 -9.28 -11.17 -0.95
CA THR A 72 -8.09 -11.86 -0.46
C THR A 72 -7.44 -12.59 -1.62
N ARG A 73 -6.15 -12.32 -1.85
CA ARG A 73 -5.37 -12.94 -2.94
C ARG A 73 -4.51 -14.05 -2.38
N LEU A 74 -4.66 -15.27 -2.91
CA LEU A 74 -3.82 -16.42 -2.61
C LEU A 74 -2.86 -16.61 -3.81
N PRO A 75 -1.54 -16.40 -3.65
CA PRO A 75 -0.60 -16.57 -4.75
C PRO A 75 -0.33 -18.06 -5.00
N ASP A 76 -0.34 -18.46 -6.27
CA ASP A 76 0.12 -19.79 -6.66
C ASP A 76 1.66 -19.87 -6.50
N PRO A 77 2.20 -20.77 -5.65
CA PRO A 77 3.63 -20.90 -5.48
C PRO A 77 4.39 -21.23 -6.77
N THR A 78 3.78 -21.96 -7.70
CA THR A 78 4.41 -22.36 -8.97
C THR A 78 4.62 -21.18 -9.91
N SER A 79 3.84 -20.11 -9.74
CA SER A 79 3.88 -18.88 -10.54
C SER A 79 5.02 -17.92 -10.15
N VAL A 80 5.68 -18.18 -9.02
CA VAL A 80 6.78 -17.39 -8.47
C VAL A 80 8.05 -18.26 -8.47
N ASP A 81 8.73 -18.32 -9.61
CA ASP A 81 9.92 -19.16 -9.80
C ASP A 81 11.22 -18.33 -9.76
N PRO A 82 12.11 -18.55 -8.77
CA PRO A 82 13.41 -17.90 -8.71
C PRO A 82 14.47 -18.57 -9.58
N SER A 83 14.18 -19.71 -10.22
CA SER A 83 15.19 -20.55 -10.85
C SER A 83 15.57 -20.11 -12.27
N THR A 84 16.73 -20.57 -12.71
CA THR A 84 17.18 -20.50 -14.10
C THR A 84 17.80 -21.84 -14.50
N PRO A 85 18.05 -22.11 -15.80
CA PRO A 85 18.73 -23.34 -16.22
C PRO A 85 20.11 -23.57 -15.60
N ARG A 86 20.69 -22.55 -14.94
CA ARG A 86 22.03 -22.60 -14.33
C ARG A 86 22.02 -22.58 -12.80
N ARG A 87 20.93 -22.16 -12.15
CA ARG A 87 20.88 -21.87 -10.71
C ARG A 87 19.47 -22.13 -10.15
N GLU A 88 19.39 -22.66 -8.94
CA GLU A 88 18.11 -22.84 -8.23
C GLU A 88 17.44 -21.50 -7.86
N ALA A 89 18.25 -20.47 -7.59
CA ALA A 89 17.77 -19.12 -7.36
C ALA A 89 18.71 -18.08 -7.98
N GLU A 90 18.17 -17.21 -8.84
CA GLU A 90 18.88 -16.07 -9.41
C GLU A 90 18.21 -14.76 -9.01
N ILE A 91 18.94 -13.97 -8.22
CA ILE A 91 18.49 -12.65 -7.75
C ILE A 91 19.59 -11.65 -8.04
N LYS A 92 19.27 -10.65 -8.86
CA LYS A 92 20.22 -9.59 -9.22
C LYS A 92 19.48 -8.28 -9.32
N VAL A 93 20.08 -7.22 -8.82
CA VAL A 93 19.61 -5.86 -9.09
C VAL A 93 20.43 -5.30 -10.24
N PHE A 94 19.79 -4.62 -11.19
CA PHE A 94 20.46 -3.85 -12.23
C PHE A 94 20.33 -2.35 -11.97
N LYS A 95 20.83 -1.53 -12.89
CA LYS A 95 20.56 -0.08 -12.87
C LYS A 95 19.04 0.14 -13.07
N GLU A 96 18.56 1.34 -12.75
CA GLU A 96 17.13 1.71 -12.92
C GLU A 96 16.12 0.96 -12.03
N GLN A 97 16.55 0.47 -10.86
CA GLN A 97 15.68 -0.27 -9.92
C GLN A 97 15.00 -1.48 -10.57
N SER A 98 15.69 -2.18 -11.48
CA SER A 98 15.22 -3.46 -12.02
C SER A 98 15.75 -4.62 -11.19
N LEU A 99 14.86 -5.56 -10.86
CA LEU A 99 15.15 -6.75 -10.07
C LEU A 99 14.97 -7.99 -10.95
N VAL A 100 16.04 -8.75 -11.17
CA VAL A 100 15.97 -10.10 -11.72
C VAL A 100 15.54 -11.07 -10.64
N PHE A 101 14.58 -11.91 -10.97
CA PHE A 101 14.12 -13.01 -10.14
C PHE A 101 13.89 -14.23 -11.05
N GLY A 102 14.80 -15.20 -11.00
CA GLY A 102 14.82 -16.31 -11.95
C GLY A 102 15.02 -15.85 -13.39
N THR A 103 14.13 -16.25 -14.28
CA THR A 103 14.11 -15.80 -15.67
C THR A 103 13.43 -14.46 -15.88
N GLU A 104 12.74 -13.93 -14.86
CA GLU A 104 11.97 -12.71 -14.95
C GLU A 104 12.75 -11.46 -14.55
N THR A 105 12.37 -10.33 -15.13
CA THR A 105 12.85 -9.01 -14.72
C THR A 105 11.66 -8.17 -14.26
N ILE A 106 11.66 -7.84 -12.96
CA ILE A 106 10.67 -7.02 -12.28
C ILE A 106 11.11 -5.55 -12.35
N ALA A 107 10.34 -4.73 -13.05
CA ALA A 107 10.60 -3.29 -13.15
C ALA A 107 10.04 -2.55 -11.92
N LEU A 108 10.90 -1.96 -11.09
CA LEU A 108 10.49 -1.25 -9.87
C LEU A 108 10.69 0.27 -9.95
N SER A 109 10.93 0.82 -11.14
CA SER A 109 11.09 2.27 -11.36
C SER A 109 9.88 3.10 -10.92
N ALA A 110 8.67 2.52 -10.97
CA ALA A 110 7.45 3.15 -10.47
C ALA A 110 7.29 3.07 -8.94
N VAL A 111 8.19 2.38 -8.23
CA VAL A 111 8.18 2.26 -6.76
C VAL A 111 9.18 3.27 -6.20
N ALA A 112 8.84 4.55 -6.30
CA ALA A 112 9.73 5.67 -6.00
C ALA A 112 10.30 5.67 -4.56
N GLN A 113 9.68 4.95 -3.63
CA GLN A 113 10.12 4.83 -2.24
C GLN A 113 11.27 3.83 -2.03
N LEU A 114 11.66 3.06 -3.06
CA LEU A 114 12.89 2.28 -3.05
C LEU A 114 14.10 3.17 -3.31
N VAL A 115 14.90 3.46 -2.29
CA VAL A 115 15.94 4.51 -2.39
C VAL A 115 17.35 3.97 -2.63
N SER A 116 17.57 2.66 -2.52
CA SER A 116 18.91 2.08 -2.68
C SER A 116 18.91 0.70 -3.32
N ARG A 117 20.05 0.37 -3.95
CA ARG A 117 20.32 -0.96 -4.48
C ARG A 117 20.24 -2.05 -3.40
N ALA A 118 20.78 -1.78 -2.21
CA ALA A 118 20.78 -2.71 -1.08
C ALA A 118 19.36 -3.07 -0.64
N GLN A 119 18.47 -2.07 -0.65
CA GLN A 119 17.05 -2.26 -0.34
C GLN A 119 16.35 -3.08 -1.43
N THR A 120 16.59 -2.78 -2.72
CA THR A 120 16.03 -3.58 -3.83
C THR A 120 16.52 -5.03 -3.80
N LEU A 121 17.78 -5.26 -3.43
CA LEU A 121 18.34 -6.60 -3.28
C LEU A 121 17.66 -7.35 -2.13
N ALA A 122 17.48 -6.68 -0.99
CA ALA A 122 16.77 -7.22 0.16
C ALA A 122 15.32 -7.58 -0.20
N VAL A 123 14.62 -6.77 -1.00
CA VAL A 123 13.28 -7.11 -1.53
C VAL A 123 13.31 -8.39 -2.36
N GLY A 124 14.28 -8.54 -3.26
CA GLY A 124 14.43 -9.77 -4.05
C GLY A 124 14.70 -11.01 -3.18
N ARG A 125 15.55 -10.87 -2.16
CA ARG A 125 15.78 -11.94 -1.18
C ARG A 125 14.54 -12.23 -0.33
N GLY A 126 13.80 -11.20 0.06
CA GLY A 126 12.52 -11.32 0.76
C GLY A 126 11.48 -12.06 -0.07
N LEU A 127 11.46 -11.86 -1.39
CA LEU A 127 10.59 -12.61 -2.30
C LEU A 127 10.97 -14.09 -2.38
N LEU A 128 12.26 -14.41 -2.35
CA LEU A 128 12.74 -15.80 -2.25
C LEU A 128 12.36 -16.43 -0.92
N LEU A 129 12.51 -15.71 0.20
CA LEU A 129 12.08 -16.18 1.51
C LEU A 129 10.57 -16.45 1.53
N ALA A 130 9.77 -15.51 1.00
CA ALA A 130 8.32 -15.65 0.86
C ALA A 130 7.97 -16.92 0.08
N ARG A 131 8.62 -17.11 -1.07
CA ARG A 131 8.41 -18.26 -1.95
C ARG A 131 8.79 -19.58 -1.32
N THR A 132 9.88 -19.63 -0.59
CA THR A 132 10.44 -20.89 -0.06
C THR A 132 9.80 -21.32 1.24
N ARG A 133 9.33 -20.38 2.08
CA ARG A 133 8.80 -20.69 3.42
C ARG A 133 7.31 -20.48 3.61
N PHE A 134 6.69 -19.55 2.89
CA PHE A 134 5.36 -19.06 3.27
C PHE A 134 4.30 -19.20 2.17
N MET A 135 4.69 -19.26 0.90
CA MET A 135 3.80 -19.54 -0.24
C MET A 135 3.48 -21.03 -0.32
N ASP A 136 2.33 -21.42 0.24
CA ASP A 136 1.79 -22.79 0.23
C ASP A 136 0.48 -22.91 -0.56
N GLY A 137 0.05 -21.84 -1.23
CA GLY A 137 -1.23 -21.76 -1.95
C GLY A 137 -2.45 -21.67 -1.04
N GLN A 138 -2.28 -21.49 0.27
CA GLN A 138 -3.36 -21.36 1.26
C GLN A 138 -3.30 -20.02 1.99
N ARG A 139 -2.10 -19.48 2.20
CA ARG A 139 -1.93 -18.14 2.78
C ARG A 139 -2.20 -17.04 1.76
N SER A 140 -2.80 -15.97 2.24
CA SER A 140 -2.96 -14.73 1.50
C SER A 140 -1.62 -14.01 1.30
N VAL A 141 -1.57 -13.16 0.27
CA VAL A 141 -0.46 -12.23 0.07
C VAL A 141 -0.20 -11.41 1.33
N SER A 142 -1.24 -10.93 2.02
CA SER A 142 -1.08 -10.11 3.24
C SER A 142 -0.39 -10.89 4.36
N GLU A 143 -0.83 -12.12 4.63
CA GLU A 143 -0.21 -12.99 5.63
C GLU A 143 1.24 -13.31 5.30
N ILE A 144 1.54 -13.63 4.04
CA ILE A 144 2.90 -13.91 3.58
C ILE A 144 3.81 -12.70 3.79
N LEU A 145 3.36 -11.49 3.44
CA LEU A 145 4.13 -10.27 3.63
C LEU A 145 4.42 -10.00 5.11
N ASN A 146 3.44 -10.23 5.98
CA ASN A 146 3.59 -10.08 7.43
C ASN A 146 4.59 -11.10 8.01
N LEU A 147 4.51 -12.36 7.58
CA LEU A 147 5.44 -13.41 8.01
C LEU A 147 6.89 -13.11 7.60
N VAL A 148 7.09 -12.57 6.39
CA VAL A 148 8.43 -12.12 5.96
C VAL A 148 8.92 -10.96 6.83
N ALA A 149 8.06 -9.96 7.08
CA ALA A 149 8.42 -8.81 7.90
C ALA A 149 8.78 -9.22 9.33
N GLN A 150 7.98 -10.10 9.94
CA GLN A 150 8.23 -10.66 11.26
C GLN A 150 9.56 -11.45 11.31
N THR A 151 9.83 -12.28 10.29
CA THR A 151 11.09 -13.04 10.23
C THR A 151 12.31 -12.12 10.20
N ILE A 152 12.22 -11.01 9.46
CA ILE A 152 13.29 -9.99 9.39
C ILE A 152 13.38 -9.20 10.70
N GLU A 153 12.26 -8.91 11.35
CA GLU A 153 12.26 -8.20 12.64
C GLU A 153 12.91 -9.03 13.75
N GLU A 154 12.64 -10.34 13.79
CA GLU A 154 13.18 -11.25 14.81
C GLU A 154 14.65 -11.62 14.55
N GLY A 155 15.03 -11.86 13.30
CA GLY A 155 16.37 -12.35 12.94
C GLY A 155 17.28 -11.33 12.26
N GLY A 156 16.81 -10.11 12.04
CA GLY A 156 17.52 -9.11 11.24
C GLY A 156 17.54 -9.43 9.74
N LEU A 157 18.29 -8.65 8.98
CA LEU A 157 18.44 -8.85 7.53
C LEU A 157 19.25 -10.10 7.16
N ASP A 158 19.99 -10.65 8.12
CA ASP A 158 20.83 -11.83 7.93
C ASP A 158 20.01 -13.09 7.58
N VAL A 159 18.73 -13.13 7.95
CA VAL A 159 17.80 -14.22 7.56
C VAL A 159 17.56 -14.29 6.05
N LEU A 160 17.95 -13.27 5.29
CA LEU A 160 17.75 -13.17 3.85
C LEU A 160 18.97 -13.65 3.04
N ASP A 161 20.14 -13.80 3.66
CA ASP A 161 21.36 -14.25 2.99
C ASP A 161 22.34 -14.91 3.96
N ASP A 162 22.44 -16.25 3.88
CA ASP A 162 23.31 -17.06 4.75
C ASP A 162 24.82 -16.71 4.66
N ARG A 163 25.22 -15.92 3.66
CA ARG A 163 26.62 -15.52 3.47
C ARG A 163 27.02 -14.31 4.30
N LEU A 164 26.06 -13.59 4.90
CA LEU A 164 26.30 -12.45 5.80
C LEU A 164 27.20 -11.36 5.19
N VAL A 165 26.90 -10.94 3.96
CA VAL A 165 27.78 -10.07 3.15
C VAL A 165 27.66 -8.58 3.54
N GLY A 166 26.61 -8.19 4.27
CA GLY A 166 26.40 -6.81 4.71
C GLY A 166 25.98 -5.83 3.61
N ASP A 167 25.37 -6.32 2.52
CA ASP A 167 24.95 -5.52 1.35
C ASP A 167 23.42 -5.34 1.25
N LEU A 168 22.69 -5.62 2.34
CA LEU A 168 21.24 -5.51 2.43
C LEU A 168 20.81 -4.27 3.24
N ALA A 169 19.64 -3.73 2.92
CA ALA A 169 19.01 -2.65 3.69
C ALA A 169 17.53 -2.95 3.91
N GLN A 170 16.98 -2.49 5.03
CA GLN A 170 15.59 -2.73 5.42
C GLN A 170 14.60 -2.22 4.37
N PHE A 171 13.53 -2.98 4.13
CA PHE A 171 12.39 -2.60 3.29
C PHE A 171 11.08 -2.80 4.05
N ARG A 172 10.01 -2.15 3.59
CA ARG A 172 8.66 -2.28 4.16
C ARG A 172 7.90 -3.37 3.40
N PRO A 173 6.89 -4.00 4.03
CA PRO A 173 6.04 -4.99 3.37
C PRO A 173 5.46 -4.51 2.03
N MET A 174 5.19 -3.21 1.89
CA MET A 174 4.67 -2.61 0.67
C MET A 174 5.65 -2.68 -0.51
N GLU A 175 6.96 -2.58 -0.29
CA GLU A 175 7.94 -2.74 -1.37
C GLU A 175 7.99 -4.20 -1.86
N LEU A 176 7.88 -5.16 -0.93
CA LEU A 176 7.80 -6.58 -1.27
C LEU A 176 6.50 -6.90 -2.01
N ALA A 177 5.38 -6.35 -1.57
CA ALA A 177 4.10 -6.44 -2.26
C ALA A 177 4.20 -5.86 -3.68
N ALA A 178 4.85 -4.70 -3.83
CA ALA A 178 5.04 -4.04 -5.10
C ALA A 178 5.88 -4.86 -6.09
N ALA A 179 6.90 -5.58 -5.59
CA ALA A 179 7.70 -6.49 -6.39
C ALA A 179 6.92 -7.74 -6.80
N LEU A 180 6.23 -8.39 -5.86
CA LEU A 180 5.36 -9.54 -6.13
C LEU A 180 4.29 -9.19 -7.18
N ASN A 181 3.55 -8.08 -6.98
CA ASN A 181 2.49 -7.63 -7.89
C ASN A 181 2.98 -7.25 -9.30
N ARG A 182 4.30 -7.08 -9.50
CA ARG A 182 4.91 -6.71 -10.79
C ARG A 182 5.64 -7.89 -11.44
N LEU A 183 5.70 -9.04 -10.78
CA LEU A 183 6.18 -10.27 -11.38
C LEU A 183 5.15 -10.74 -12.40
N ARG A 184 5.54 -10.78 -13.69
CA ARG A 184 4.61 -11.05 -14.80
C ARG A 184 4.02 -12.45 -14.78
N THR A 185 4.76 -13.40 -14.21
CA THR A 185 4.33 -14.79 -14.09
C THR A 185 3.39 -15.01 -12.92
N LEU A 186 3.19 -14.03 -12.02
CA LEU A 186 2.36 -14.21 -10.83
C LEU A 186 0.92 -14.59 -11.20
N GLU A 187 0.47 -15.72 -10.66
CA GLU A 187 -0.91 -16.16 -10.69
C GLU A 187 -1.49 -16.08 -9.28
N VAL A 188 -2.74 -15.60 -9.19
CA VAL A 188 -3.46 -15.45 -7.92
C VAL A 188 -4.88 -15.95 -8.07
N SER A 189 -5.37 -16.68 -7.08
CA SER A 189 -6.81 -16.87 -6.87
C SER A 189 -7.33 -15.81 -5.90
N SER A 190 -8.62 -15.50 -5.99
CA SER A 190 -9.25 -14.47 -5.17
C SER A 190 -10.49 -15.01 -4.46
N GLU A 191 -10.57 -14.77 -3.15
CA GLU A 191 -11.76 -14.99 -2.31
C GLU A 191 -12.25 -13.65 -1.75
N GLU A 192 -13.57 -13.42 -1.70
CA GLU A 192 -14.11 -12.19 -1.12
C GLU A 192 -14.03 -12.20 0.41
N VAL A 193 -13.49 -11.14 1.02
CA VAL A 193 -13.52 -10.92 2.47
C VAL A 193 -14.23 -9.61 2.76
N GLY A 194 -15.32 -9.68 3.53
CA GLY A 194 -16.20 -8.55 3.85
C GLY A 194 -15.51 -7.35 4.52
N PRO A 195 -16.13 -6.15 4.45
CA PRO A 195 -15.57 -4.95 5.08
C PRO A 195 -15.49 -5.11 6.60
N PRO A 196 -14.56 -4.40 7.28
CA PRO A 196 -14.48 -4.40 8.74
C PRO A 196 -15.82 -3.95 9.32
N GLU A 197 -16.28 -4.62 10.37
CA GLU A 197 -17.52 -4.28 11.07
C GLU A 197 -17.36 -2.85 11.62
N ALA A 198 -18.24 -1.94 11.20
CA ALA A 198 -18.17 -0.54 11.60
C ALA A 198 -18.20 -0.45 13.12
N ALA A 199 -17.15 0.14 13.71
CA ALA A 199 -17.13 0.43 15.14
C ALA A 199 -18.33 1.31 15.46
N THR A 200 -19.32 0.73 16.15
CA THR A 200 -20.50 1.46 16.61
C THR A 200 -20.02 2.52 17.59
N THR A 201 -19.89 3.75 17.12
CA THR A 201 -19.66 4.90 17.99
C THR A 201 -21.02 5.32 18.51
N ASP A 202 -21.51 4.62 19.55
CA ASP A 202 -22.66 5.07 20.31
C ASP A 202 -22.35 5.04 21.81
N ALA A 203 -22.96 6.01 22.52
CA ALA A 203 -22.89 6.29 23.95
C ALA A 203 -21.79 7.26 24.46
N MET A 204 -21.96 8.57 24.19
CA MET A 204 -21.72 9.62 25.21
C MET A 204 -22.45 10.94 24.89
N HIS A 205 -23.78 10.90 24.76
CA HIS A 205 -24.61 12.11 24.87
C HIS A 205 -26.01 11.79 25.39
N LYS A 206 -26.12 11.56 26.70
CA LYS A 206 -27.34 11.74 27.49
C LYS A 206 -26.99 11.73 28.96
N ASP A 207 -26.92 12.92 29.54
CA ASP A 207 -27.53 13.31 30.82
C ASP A 207 -26.80 14.53 31.39
N ALA A 208 -27.19 15.70 30.88
CA ALA A 208 -26.97 16.97 31.55
C ALA A 208 -28.18 17.87 31.27
N THR A 209 -29.34 17.51 31.81
CA THR A 209 -30.45 18.45 31.96
C THR A 209 -31.30 18.07 33.15
N GLY A 210 -31.26 18.91 34.20
CA GLY A 210 -32.36 19.00 35.16
C GLY A 210 -32.01 18.76 36.63
N ALA A 211 -31.50 19.81 37.30
CA ALA A 211 -31.88 20.11 38.70
C ALA A 211 -31.43 21.55 39.03
N GLY A 212 -32.33 22.50 38.82
CA GLY A 212 -32.20 23.89 39.26
C GLY A 212 -33.59 24.41 39.60
N PHE A 213 -33.80 24.65 40.90
CA PHE A 213 -34.99 25.12 41.62
C PHE A 213 -36.09 24.09 41.90
#